data_AF-A0A7V9V109-F1
#
_entry.id   AF-A0A7V9V109-F1
#
_cell.length_a   1.000
_cell.length_b   1.000
_cell.length_c   1.000
_cell.angle_alpha   90.00
_cell.angle_beta   90.00
_cell.angle_gamma   90.00
#
_symmetry.space_group_name_H-M   'P 1'
#
loop_
_entity.id
_entity.type
_entity.pdbx_description
1 polymer ?
#
loop_
_entity_poly.entity_id
_entity_poly.type
_entity_poly.pdbx_seq_one_letter_code
_entity_poly.pdbx_strand_id
1 'polypeptide(L)' 'MTASFASLVGAELGPSSWIDVTQERIDAFAEATEDRQWIHVDAERAASGPFGSTIAHGYLTLSLVVPMLYEL' A
#
# COMPACT_ATOMS: atom_id res chain seq x y z
N MET A 1 26.49 -11.98 23.74
CA MET A 1 26.58 -10.73 22.94
C MET A 1 25.32 -10.65 22.11
N THR A 2 24.46 -9.67 22.35
CA THR A 2 23.34 -9.41 21.44
C THR A 2 23.91 -8.80 20.15
N ALA A 3 23.43 -9.26 18.99
CA ALA A 3 23.77 -8.67 17.72
C ALA A 3 23.37 -7.18 17.72
N SER A 4 24.25 -6.30 17.25
CA SER A 4 23.91 -4.88 17.06
C SER A 4 23.07 -4.72 15.80
N PHE A 5 22.24 -3.69 15.70
CA PHE A 5 21.46 -3.43 14.48
C PHE A 5 22.35 -3.34 13.22
N ALA A 6 23.53 -2.75 13.33
CA ALA A 6 24.51 -2.68 12.23
C ALA A 6 24.99 -4.06 11.76
N SER A 7 25.01 -5.08 12.64
CA SER A 7 25.39 -6.44 12.27
C SER A 7 24.33 -7.20 11.46
N LEU A 8 23.14 -6.61 11.28
CA LEU A 8 22.03 -7.17 10.49
C LEU A 8 22.00 -6.65 9.04
N VAL A 9 22.95 -5.81 8.62
CA VAL A 9 23.01 -5.34 7.23
C VAL A 9 23.15 -6.53 6.27
N GLY A 10 22.24 -6.61 5.30
CA GLY A 10 22.20 -7.69 4.31
C GLY A 10 21.45 -8.94 4.78
N ALA A 11 20.93 -8.98 6.02
CA ALA A 11 20.05 -10.05 6.46
C ALA A 11 18.67 -9.92 5.79
N GLU A 12 18.13 -11.05 5.33
CA GLU A 12 16.75 -11.13 4.83
C GLU A 12 15.79 -11.27 6.02
N LEU A 13 14.76 -10.42 6.07
CA LEU A 13 13.73 -10.45 7.12
C LEU A 13 12.62 -11.47 6.82
N GLY A 14 12.50 -11.90 5.56
CA GLY A 14 11.38 -12.71 5.09
C GLY A 14 10.16 -11.87 4.66
N PRO A 15 9.11 -12.52 4.12
CA PRO A 15 7.88 -11.85 3.71
C PRO A 15 6.94 -11.61 4.89
N SER A 16 6.22 -10.48 4.86
CA SER A 16 5.06 -10.28 5.74
C SER A 16 3.88 -11.15 5.29
N SER A 17 2.79 -11.14 6.07
CA SER A 17 1.51 -11.62 5.58
C SER A 17 0.95 -10.73 4.45
N TRP A 18 -0.02 -11.27 3.72
CA TRP A 18 -0.74 -10.53 2.68
C TRP A 18 -1.71 -9.52 3.32
N ILE A 19 -1.81 -8.33 2.71
CA ILE A 19 -2.78 -7.31 3.09
C ILE A 19 -3.76 -7.11 1.92
N ASP A 20 -5.04 -7.31 2.19
CA ASP A 20 -6.09 -6.99 1.23
C ASP A 20 -6.26 -5.46 1.10
N VAL A 21 -6.16 -4.97 -0.13
CA VAL A 21 -6.37 -3.57 -0.48
C VAL A 21 -7.74 -3.42 -1.12
N THR A 22 -8.74 -3.15 -0.28
CA THR A 22 -10.14 -2.99 -0.71
C THR A 22 -10.41 -1.58 -1.23
N GLN A 23 -11.51 -1.40 -1.96
CA GLN A 23 -11.93 -0.08 -2.42
C GLN A 23 -12.19 0.88 -1.25
N GLU A 24 -12.75 0.42 -0.13
CA GLU A 24 -12.99 1.25 1.05
C GLU A 24 -11.69 1.82 1.63
N ARG A 25 -10.61 1.04 1.60
CA ARG A 25 -9.28 1.51 2.03
C ARG A 25 -8.73 2.54 1.05
N ILE A 26 -8.90 2.33 -0.25
CA ILE A 26 -8.50 3.28 -1.30
C ILE A 26 -9.26 4.60 -1.13
N ASP A 27 -10.57 4.55 -0.95
CA ASP A 27 -11.42 5.72 -0.76
C ASP A 27 -11.05 6.48 0.53
N ALA A 28 -10.84 5.77 1.65
CA ALA A 28 -10.42 6.40 2.90
C ALA A 28 -9.06 7.12 2.76
N PHE A 29 -8.14 6.57 1.97
CA PHE A 29 -6.86 7.23 1.69
C PHE A 29 -7.04 8.47 0.82
N ALA A 30 -7.92 8.42 -0.18
CA ALA A 30 -8.30 9.59 -0.99
C ALA A 30 -8.89 10.71 -0.12
N GLU A 31 -9.76 10.37 0.84
CA GLU A 31 -10.34 11.34 1.77
C GLU A 31 -9.29 11.98 2.68
N ALA A 32 -8.34 11.19 3.19
CA ALA A 32 -7.30 11.66 4.10
C ALA A 32 -6.22 12.52 3.42
N THR A 33 -5.98 12.31 2.13
CA THR A 33 -4.88 12.95 1.38
C THR A 33 -5.36 13.96 0.34
N GLU A 34 -6.68 14.08 0.17
CA GLU A 34 -7.33 14.90 -0.85
C GLU A 34 -7.04 14.45 -2.31
N ASP A 35 -6.39 13.31 -2.51
CA ASP A 35 -6.17 12.70 -3.82
C ASP A 35 -7.39 11.88 -4.27
N ARG A 36 -8.34 12.61 -4.87
CA ARG A 36 -9.56 12.04 -5.47
C ARG A 36 -9.42 11.84 -6.99
N GLN A 37 -8.22 11.53 -7.48
CA GLN A 37 -8.05 11.23 -8.89
C GLN A 37 -8.95 10.04 -9.30
N TRP A 38 -9.68 10.20 -10.40
CA TRP A 38 -10.74 9.26 -10.82
C TRP A 38 -10.29 7.80 -10.93
N ILE A 39 -9.02 7.54 -11.26
CA ILE A 39 -8.48 6.17 -11.34
C ILE A 39 -8.50 5.44 -9.99
N HIS A 40 -8.67 6.15 -8.88
CA HIS A 40 -8.72 5.59 -7.53
C HIS A 40 -10.16 5.43 -7.03
N VAL A 41 -11.04 6.38 -7.31
CA VAL A 41 -12.34 6.52 -6.60
C VAL A 41 -13.59 6.43 -7.48
N ASP A 42 -13.45 6.45 -8.81
CA ASP A 42 -14.59 6.42 -9.75
C ASP A 42 -14.56 5.12 -10.55
N ALA A 43 -15.28 4.11 -10.06
CA ALA A 43 -15.29 2.77 -10.67
C ALA A 43 -15.86 2.75 -12.10
N GLU A 44 -16.90 3.55 -12.38
CA GLU A 44 -17.51 3.60 -13.71
C GLU A 44 -16.53 4.18 -14.72
N ARG A 45 -15.88 5.30 -14.37
CA ARG A 45 -14.89 5.93 -15.24
C ARG A 45 -13.63 5.07 -15.36
N ALA A 46 -13.15 4.51 -14.24
CA ALA A 46 -11.97 3.65 -14.18
C ALA A 46 -12.10 2.39 -15.05
N ALA A 47 -13.30 1.80 -15.13
CA ALA A 47 -13.57 0.64 -15.98
C ALA A 47 -13.30 0.89 -17.47
N SER A 48 -13.53 2.12 -17.94
CA SER A 48 -13.22 2.54 -19.32
C SER A 48 -11.78 3.05 -19.51
N GLY A 49 -11.02 3.14 -18.41
CA GLY A 49 -9.68 3.69 -18.36
C GLY A 49 -8.58 2.67 -18.71
N PRO A 50 -7.31 3.10 -18.71
CA PRO A 50 -6.17 2.27 -19.10
C PRO A 50 -5.93 1.06 -18.19
N PHE A 51 -6.48 1.06 -16.98
CA PHE A 51 -6.31 -0.02 -15.99
C PHE A 51 -7.50 -0.97 -15.92
N GLY A 52 -8.64 -0.64 -16.54
CA GLY A 52 -9.84 -1.48 -16.57
C GLY A 52 -10.61 -1.62 -15.25
N SER A 53 -10.13 -0.99 -14.18
CA SER A 53 -10.75 -0.90 -12.85
C SER A 53 -10.09 0.23 -12.07
N THR A 54 -10.62 0.57 -10.91
CA THR A 54 -9.90 1.38 -9.92
C THR A 54 -8.59 0.70 -9.51
N ILE A 55 -7.60 1.51 -9.20
CA ILE A 55 -6.31 1.07 -8.64
C ILE A 55 -6.02 1.83 -7.35
N ALA A 56 -5.23 1.24 -6.46
CA ALA A 56 -4.80 1.93 -5.26
C ALA A 56 -3.88 3.13 -5.56
N HIS A 57 -3.86 4.11 -4.66
CA HIS A 57 -2.87 5.18 -4.68
C HIS A 57 -1.45 4.61 -4.50
N GLY A 58 -0.48 5.09 -5.27
CA GLY A 58 0.92 4.68 -5.07
C GLY A 58 1.43 4.98 -3.65
N TYR A 59 0.99 6.10 -3.06
CA TYR A 59 1.32 6.44 -1.67
C TYR A 59 0.61 5.58 -0.63
N LEU A 60 -0.58 5.01 -0.94
CA LEU A 60 -1.19 4.00 -0.09
C LEU A 60 -0.30 2.76 -0.05
N THR A 61 0.14 2.24 -1.21
CA THR A 61 1.07 1.09 -1.27
C THR A 61 2.35 1.35 -0.48
N LEU A 62 2.96 2.53 -0.61
CA LEU A 62 4.15 2.90 0.17
C LEU A 62 3.87 2.92 1.68
N SER A 63 2.72 3.44 2.10
CA SER A 63 2.36 3.52 3.52
C SER A 63 2.20 2.16 4.19
N LEU A 64 1.84 1.11 3.42
CA LEU A 64 1.67 -0.25 3.93
C LEU A 64 3.00 -0.92 4.35
N VAL A 65 4.16 -0.35 3.99
CA VAL A 65 5.45 -0.84 4.49
C VAL A 65 5.52 -0.79 6.02
N VAL A 66 4.91 0.21 6.67
CA VAL A 66 4.93 0.32 8.14
C VAL A 66 4.26 -0.88 8.83
N PRO A 67 2.99 -1.23 8.54
CA PRO A 67 2.38 -2.41 9.15
C PRO A 67 3.08 -3.71 8.72
N MET A 68 3.57 -3.82 7.49
CA MET A 68 4.33 -5.00 7.04
C MET A 68 5.62 -5.20 7.85
N LEU A 69 6.35 -4.12 8.16
CA LEU A 69 7.56 -4.19 9.00
C LEU A 69 7.28 -4.58 10.44
N TYR A 70 6.07 -4.35 10.97
CA TYR A 70 5.71 -4.78 12.33
C TYR A 70 5.45 -6.29 12.45
N GLU A 71 5.34 -7.00 11.32
CA GLU A 71 5.18 -8.45 11.29
C GLU A 71 6.51 -9.22 11.19
N LEU A 72 7.61 -8.51 10.92
CA LEU A 72 8.96 -9.04 10.69
C LEU A 72 9.87 -8.84 11.91
#